data_AF-A0A6N7GQJ2-F1
#
_entry.id   AF-A0A6N7GQJ2-F1
#
_cell.length_a   1.000
_cell.length_b   1.000
_cell.length_c   1.000
_cell.angle_alpha   90.00
_cell.angle_beta   90.00
_cell.angle_gamma   90.00
#
_symmetry.space_group_name_H-M   'P 1'
#
loop_
_entity.id
_entity.type
_entity.pdbx_description
1 polymer ?
#
loop_
_entity_poly.entity_id
_entity_poly.type
_entity_poly.pdbx_seq_one_letter_code
_entity_poly.pdbx_strand_id
1 'polypeptide(L)'
;MCTPSPPLPRKRGREQTESVAPLCSPTIRLEGVSMDAITIQILRNKIASLVDEMHYHFYRSGYSTIIRESRDFSCVIVDRDGRLIVAPPMFFHAPVYRHLVGRILETYGKAGAINEGDVFVSNHPYEGGLPHVSDMAFVAPVFADGQIVAFAGSIAHKADVGGAVPGSTSANATEMFHEGLLLPPIRIWEGGQRVPDIERIILTNSRQPDLVRGDIHAQIAVTQMGAARVKELCERFGAETVTDAFAAILKGSADALHAAIAKLPAGESSAEGLLDNDGVVLDKPVKLAVTISIKDGIGSFDFSASDPQARGPVNLRPSMVEACVFYALIGSLGPNLHFNDGMRDVVRLTFAPRTVVNAEPPAPVSNYQMVNLLLVDVILEALAHFIPERAIAHSGASSALSIAWSRGRPGQSTMQYEIMGSAYGGGAGHDGTTATATHLSNLHTTPIEILESEYPCRITRFDVVPDSGGAGQWRGGLALRREYELLEDATVIRRFNKIKFPPAGLAGGKAGSPARFVVRLGTEEEFKTPASARFELKAGERFLAQSAGGGGYGDPAKRDAEAHARDLAEGYVTTNKQ
;
A
#
# COMPACT_ATOMS: atom_id res chain seq x y z
N MET A 1 58.90 23.19 29.85
CA MET A 1 58.30 24.47 30.26
C MET A 1 57.00 24.16 31.00
N CYS A 2 57.08 24.10 32.32
CA CYS A 2 55.95 24.05 33.25
C CYS A 2 56.02 25.33 34.09
N THR A 3 54.87 25.93 34.40
CA THR A 3 54.62 26.47 35.75
C THR A 3 53.11 26.45 36.06
N PRO A 4 52.70 26.01 37.28
CA PRO A 4 51.32 25.83 37.73
C PRO A 4 50.90 26.90 38.78
N SER A 5 49.64 26.89 39.23
CA SER A 5 49.13 27.51 40.48
C SER A 5 47.67 27.05 40.76
N PRO A 6 47.06 27.19 41.96
CA PRO A 6 47.12 26.28 43.12
C PRO A 6 45.70 25.83 43.61
N PRO A 7 45.57 25.02 44.69
CA PRO A 7 44.31 24.40 45.12
C PRO A 7 43.62 25.08 46.33
N LEU A 8 42.35 24.69 46.59
CA LEU A 8 41.66 24.46 47.90
C LEU A 8 40.17 24.89 47.86
N PRO A 9 39.26 24.45 48.78
CA PRO A 9 39.32 23.37 49.77
C PRO A 9 38.10 22.41 49.78
N ARG A 10 38.26 21.26 50.44
CA ARG A 10 37.18 20.34 50.86
C ARG A 10 36.44 20.88 52.08
N LYS A 11 35.11 20.81 52.10
CA LYS A 11 34.29 20.69 53.32
C LYS A 11 33.34 19.51 53.20
N ARG A 12 33.37 18.65 54.22
CA ARG A 12 32.44 17.54 54.46
C ARG A 12 31.14 18.09 55.07
N GLY A 13 30.01 17.56 54.62
CA GLY A 13 28.72 17.60 55.30
C GLY A 13 27.96 16.33 54.96
N ARG A 14 27.64 15.53 55.99
CA ARG A 14 26.78 14.34 55.92
C ARG A 14 25.35 14.80 55.66
N GLU A 15 24.69 14.24 54.65
CA GLU A 15 23.23 14.15 54.60
C GLU A 15 22.82 12.71 54.32
N GLN A 16 21.71 12.35 54.96
CA GLN A 16 21.21 11.00 55.16
C GLN A 16 20.72 10.39 53.85
N THR A 17 21.00 9.11 53.67
CA THR A 17 20.44 8.29 52.59
C THR A 17 18.96 8.01 52.89
N GLU A 18 18.05 8.74 52.24
CA GLU A 18 16.67 8.29 52.06
C GLU A 18 16.61 7.27 50.92
N SER A 19 15.96 6.14 51.17
CA SER A 19 15.78 5.07 50.20
C SER A 19 14.79 5.52 49.11
N VAL A 20 15.26 5.59 47.88
CA VAL A 20 14.38 5.81 46.72
C VAL A 20 13.58 4.53 46.47
N ALA A 21 12.28 4.60 46.74
CA ALA A 21 11.33 3.55 46.37
C ALA A 21 11.24 3.44 44.83
N PRO A 22 11.03 2.23 44.25
CA PRO A 22 10.92 2.08 42.81
C PRO A 22 9.70 2.83 42.28
N LEU A 23 9.88 3.64 41.24
CA LEU A 23 8.81 4.23 40.45
C LEU A 23 7.93 3.12 39.87
N CYS A 24 6.77 2.92 40.48
CA CYS A 24 5.75 2.00 40.00
C CYS A 24 5.24 2.49 38.63
N SER A 25 5.52 1.72 37.58
CA SER A 25 5.00 2.01 36.23
C SER A 25 3.48 1.79 36.23
N PRO A 26 2.68 2.62 35.52
CA PRO A 26 1.24 2.46 35.50
C PRO A 26 0.86 1.13 34.83
N THR A 27 0.31 0.21 35.61
CA THR A 27 -0.28 -1.03 35.12
C THR A 27 -1.61 -0.70 34.42
N ILE A 28 -1.72 -1.01 33.14
CA ILE A 28 -3.00 -0.92 32.43
C ILE A 28 -3.81 -2.15 32.84
N ARG A 29 -4.91 -1.95 33.58
CA ARG A 29 -5.81 -3.06 33.95
C ARG A 29 -6.72 -3.39 32.78
N LEU A 30 -6.42 -4.49 32.10
CA LEU A 30 -7.41 -5.32 31.43
C LEU A 30 -8.08 -6.18 32.51
N GLU A 31 -9.39 -6.42 32.43
CA GLU A 31 -10.01 -7.43 33.29
C GLU A 31 -9.29 -8.78 33.09
N GLY A 32 -8.54 -9.21 34.11
CA GLY A 32 -7.93 -10.55 34.18
C GLY A 32 -6.42 -10.64 33.96
N VAL A 33 -5.74 -9.68 33.34
CA VAL A 33 -4.27 -9.76 33.10
C VAL A 33 -3.58 -8.43 33.42
N SER A 34 -2.80 -8.42 34.49
CA SER A 34 -1.94 -7.32 34.90
C SER A 34 -0.56 -7.48 34.23
N MET A 35 -0.45 -7.08 32.96
CA MET A 35 0.85 -7.03 32.28
C MET A 35 1.44 -5.62 32.34
N ASP A 36 2.74 -5.50 32.61
CA ASP A 36 3.38 -4.19 32.72
C ASP A 36 3.59 -3.54 31.34
N ALA A 37 3.57 -2.20 31.32
CA ALA A 37 3.68 -1.44 30.08
C ALA A 37 5.02 -1.63 29.36
N ILE A 38 6.09 -1.96 30.09
CA ILE A 38 7.43 -2.15 29.50
C ILE A 38 7.42 -3.44 28.67
N THR A 39 6.87 -4.53 29.19
CA THR A 39 6.74 -5.80 28.47
C THR A 39 5.91 -5.65 27.19
N ILE A 40 4.78 -4.92 27.25
CA ILE A 40 3.97 -4.59 26.06
C ILE A 40 4.82 -3.91 24.98
N GLN A 41 5.56 -2.86 25.34
CA GLN A 41 6.36 -2.10 24.37
C GLN A 41 7.55 -2.91 23.86
N ILE A 42 8.18 -3.75 24.69
CA ILE A 42 9.25 -4.64 24.23
C ILE A 42 8.72 -5.60 23.17
N LEU A 43 7.59 -6.27 23.42
CA LEU A 43 7.01 -7.22 22.48
C LEU A 43 6.51 -6.54 21.20
N ARG A 44 5.86 -5.37 21.31
CA ARG A 44 5.47 -4.58 20.14
C ARG A 44 6.66 -4.24 19.24
N ASN A 45 7.75 -3.72 19.83
CA ASN A 45 8.96 -3.37 19.07
C ASN A 45 9.67 -4.61 18.49
N LYS A 46 9.63 -5.75 19.19
CA LYS A 46 10.14 -7.02 18.67
C LYS A 46 9.36 -7.51 17.46
N ILE A 47 8.04 -7.41 17.47
CA ILE A 47 7.22 -7.75 16.30
C ILE A 47 7.48 -6.79 15.15
N ALA A 48 7.55 -5.48 15.40
CA ALA A 48 7.90 -4.52 14.36
C ALA A 48 9.27 -4.81 13.74
N SER A 49 10.28 -5.06 14.57
CA SER A 49 11.64 -5.42 14.11
C SER A 49 11.66 -6.73 13.32
N LEU A 50 10.84 -7.71 13.71
CA LEU A 50 10.70 -8.98 12.98
C LEU A 50 10.07 -8.75 11.61
N VAL A 51 9.05 -7.90 11.51
CA VAL A 51 8.46 -7.54 10.22
C VAL A 51 9.50 -6.86 9.31
N ASP A 52 10.35 -5.98 9.86
CA ASP A 52 11.45 -5.37 9.11
C ASP A 52 12.50 -6.41 8.66
N GLU A 53 12.85 -7.37 9.51
CA GLU A 53 13.73 -8.50 9.16
C GLU A 53 13.12 -9.33 8.02
N MET A 54 11.84 -9.69 8.11
CA MET A 54 11.11 -10.38 7.04
C MET A 54 11.14 -9.60 5.73
N HIS A 55 10.88 -8.29 5.76
CA HIS A 55 10.92 -7.43 4.57
C HIS A 55 12.30 -7.39 3.94
N TYR A 56 13.34 -7.22 4.77
CA TYR A 56 14.72 -7.18 4.30
C TYR A 56 15.11 -8.46 3.59
N HIS A 57 14.82 -9.62 4.20
CA HIS A 57 15.11 -10.92 3.59
C HIS A 57 14.29 -11.16 2.33
N PHE A 58 13.03 -10.71 2.28
CA PHE A 58 12.20 -10.90 1.10
C PHE A 58 12.70 -10.09 -0.08
N TYR A 59 12.96 -8.79 0.12
CA TYR A 59 13.55 -7.90 -0.88
C TYR A 59 14.87 -8.47 -1.43
N ARG A 60 15.72 -9.04 -0.58
CA ARG A 60 17.02 -9.61 -0.99
C ARG A 60 16.94 -10.95 -1.72
N SER A 61 15.82 -11.66 -1.59
CA SER A 61 15.61 -12.99 -2.17
C SER A 61 14.64 -12.99 -3.35
N GLY A 62 13.99 -11.86 -3.63
CA GLY A 62 13.13 -11.68 -4.80
C GLY A 62 13.88 -11.83 -6.12
N TYR A 63 13.25 -12.53 -7.06
CA TYR A 63 13.79 -12.74 -8.39
C TYR A 63 13.30 -11.65 -9.36
N SER A 64 12.04 -11.24 -9.21
CA SER A 64 11.46 -10.19 -10.05
C SER A 64 11.86 -8.79 -9.61
N THR A 65 11.96 -7.88 -10.57
CA THR A 65 12.10 -6.44 -10.33
C THR A 65 10.93 -5.87 -9.54
N ILE A 66 9.79 -6.57 -9.51
CA ILE A 66 8.61 -6.25 -8.70
C ILE A 66 8.95 -6.33 -7.21
N ILE A 67 9.59 -7.43 -6.78
CA ILE A 67 9.99 -7.62 -5.38
C ILE A 67 11.31 -6.89 -5.09
N ARG A 68 12.30 -7.05 -5.98
CA ARG A 68 13.67 -6.57 -5.76
C ARG A 68 13.84 -5.07 -5.98
N GLU A 69 13.07 -4.43 -6.84
CA GLU A 69 13.21 -2.99 -7.11
C GLU A 69 12.01 -2.22 -6.58
N SER A 70 10.80 -2.57 -7.03
CA SER A 70 9.57 -1.84 -6.68
C SER A 70 9.13 -2.07 -5.22
N ARG A 71 9.49 -3.21 -4.63
CA ARG A 71 9.07 -3.67 -3.29
C ARG A 71 7.55 -3.82 -3.15
N ASP A 72 6.92 -4.37 -4.18
CA ASP A 72 5.47 -4.61 -4.22
C ASP A 72 5.08 -5.85 -3.40
N PHE A 73 5.29 -5.76 -2.09
CA PHE A 73 5.01 -6.82 -1.13
C PHE A 73 4.76 -6.29 0.29
N SER A 74 4.22 -7.16 1.14
CA SER A 74 4.22 -7.00 2.59
C SER A 74 4.53 -8.32 3.29
N CYS A 75 4.99 -8.20 4.53
CA CYS A 75 5.03 -9.27 5.52
C CYS A 75 4.40 -8.77 6.82
N VAL A 76 3.78 -9.67 7.58
CA VAL A 76 3.09 -9.35 8.83
C VAL A 76 3.18 -10.50 9.83
N ILE A 77 2.96 -10.15 11.09
CA ILE A 77 2.55 -11.09 12.14
C ILE A 77 1.14 -10.70 12.58
N VAL A 78 0.27 -11.70 12.67
CA VAL A 78 -1.09 -11.57 13.18
C VAL A 78 -1.30 -12.53 14.36
N ASP A 79 -2.23 -12.25 15.24
CA ASP A 79 -2.54 -13.15 16.36
C ASP A 79 -3.29 -14.42 15.91
N ARG A 80 -3.63 -15.27 16.88
CA ARG A 80 -4.36 -16.53 16.67
C ARG A 80 -5.72 -16.37 15.95
N ASP A 81 -6.31 -15.18 15.95
CA ASP A 81 -7.60 -14.88 15.32
C ASP A 81 -7.41 -14.14 13.97
N GLY A 82 -6.16 -13.97 13.52
CA GLY A 82 -5.82 -13.23 12.31
C GLY A 82 -5.78 -11.71 12.49
N ARG A 83 -5.85 -11.19 13.72
CA ARG A 83 -5.79 -9.74 13.97
C ARG A 83 -4.36 -9.24 13.82
N LEU A 84 -4.17 -8.28 12.93
CA LEU A 84 -2.90 -7.62 12.68
C LEU A 84 -2.40 -6.85 13.90
N ILE A 85 -1.15 -7.09 14.30
CA ILE A 85 -0.52 -6.46 15.47
C ILE A 85 0.21 -5.17 15.12
N VAL A 86 0.93 -5.18 13.99
CA VAL A 86 1.67 -4.04 13.44
C VAL A 86 1.39 -3.96 11.94
N ALA A 87 1.02 -2.77 11.46
CA ALA A 87 0.78 -2.57 10.04
C ALA A 87 2.06 -2.66 9.20
N PRO A 88 2.03 -3.34 8.02
CA PRO A 88 3.14 -3.31 7.09
C PRO A 88 3.21 -1.96 6.34
N PRO A 89 4.41 -1.58 5.84
CA PRO A 89 4.58 -0.43 4.94
C PRO A 89 3.64 -0.39 3.73
N MET A 90 3.44 -1.53 3.05
CA MET A 90 2.42 -1.65 2.00
C MET A 90 1.03 -1.74 2.63
N PHE A 91 0.44 -0.60 2.93
CA PHE A 91 -0.77 -0.50 3.75
C PHE A 91 -2.01 -1.13 3.09
N PHE A 92 -2.06 -1.19 1.75
CA PHE A 92 -3.12 -1.92 1.03
C PHE A 92 -3.35 -3.33 1.56
N HIS A 93 -2.27 -4.03 1.92
CA HIS A 93 -2.33 -5.42 2.35
C HIS A 93 -2.78 -5.57 3.80
N ALA A 94 -2.73 -4.50 4.61
CA ALA A 94 -2.92 -4.60 6.06
C ALA A 94 -4.27 -5.24 6.44
N PRO A 95 -5.43 -4.79 5.93
CA PRO A 95 -6.71 -5.36 6.34
C PRO A 95 -7.01 -6.75 5.75
N VAL A 96 -6.28 -7.17 4.71
CA VAL A 96 -6.51 -8.42 3.99
C VAL A 96 -6.19 -9.65 4.84
N TYR A 97 -5.12 -9.56 5.65
CA TYR A 97 -4.63 -10.72 6.41
C TYR A 97 -5.67 -11.28 7.38
N ARG A 98 -6.48 -10.42 8.03
CA ARG A 98 -7.55 -10.86 8.91
C ARG A 98 -8.60 -11.67 8.18
N HIS A 99 -9.01 -11.24 6.99
CA HIS A 99 -9.97 -11.98 6.17
C HIS A 99 -9.39 -13.32 5.73
N LEU A 100 -8.16 -13.33 5.21
CA LEU A 100 -7.52 -14.55 4.73
C LEU A 100 -7.34 -15.59 5.84
N VAL A 101 -6.81 -15.19 7.00
CA VAL A 101 -6.60 -16.08 8.15
C VAL A 101 -7.94 -16.56 8.69
N GLY A 102 -8.94 -15.68 8.80
CA GLY A 102 -10.31 -16.06 9.16
C GLY A 102 -10.85 -17.14 8.21
N ARG A 103 -10.66 -16.98 6.89
CA ARG A 103 -11.09 -17.97 5.91
C ARG A 103 -10.35 -19.30 6.03
N ILE A 104 -9.04 -19.27 6.32
CA ILE A 104 -8.24 -20.48 6.59
C ILE A 104 -8.79 -21.19 7.84
N LEU A 105 -9.05 -20.46 8.93
CA LEU A 105 -9.60 -21.01 10.18
C LEU A 105 -11.00 -21.61 9.97
N GLU A 106 -11.87 -20.95 9.20
CA GLU A 106 -13.20 -21.49 8.84
C GLU A 106 -13.11 -22.80 8.06
N THR A 107 -12.15 -22.88 7.12
CA THR A 107 -12.01 -23.98 6.18
C THR A 107 -11.28 -25.18 6.79
N TYR A 108 -10.18 -24.92 7.52
CA TYR A 108 -9.25 -25.95 8.02
C TYR A 108 -9.17 -26.02 9.55
N GLY A 109 -9.68 -25.03 10.29
CA GLY A 109 -9.53 -24.98 11.75
C GLY A 109 -10.33 -26.05 12.51
N LYS A 110 -11.32 -26.68 11.86
CA LYS A 110 -12.10 -27.77 12.46
C LYS A 110 -11.26 -29.05 12.56
N ALA A 111 -11.42 -29.78 13.67
CA ALA A 111 -10.80 -31.09 13.93
C ALA A 111 -9.24 -31.12 13.95
N GLY A 112 -8.57 -29.97 14.15
CA GLY A 112 -7.11 -29.92 14.21
C GLY A 112 -6.43 -30.18 12.86
N ALA A 113 -7.08 -29.83 11.74
CA ALA A 113 -6.53 -30.03 10.40
C ALA A 113 -5.47 -28.98 9.98
N ILE A 114 -5.15 -28.03 10.86
CA ILE A 114 -4.02 -27.12 10.73
C ILE A 114 -2.90 -27.65 11.62
N ASN A 115 -1.72 -27.88 11.05
CA ASN A 115 -0.57 -28.44 11.73
C ASN A 115 0.63 -27.48 11.71
N GLU A 116 1.55 -27.66 12.66
CA GLU A 116 2.84 -26.98 12.62
C GLU A 116 3.60 -27.36 11.33
N GLY A 117 4.17 -26.37 10.66
CA GLY A 117 4.85 -26.55 9.37
C GLY A 117 3.94 -26.50 8.14
N ASP A 118 2.62 -26.33 8.31
CA ASP A 118 1.73 -25.99 7.20
C ASP A 118 2.07 -24.60 6.64
N VAL A 119 1.90 -24.43 5.32
CA VAL A 119 1.90 -23.11 4.67
C VAL A 119 0.73 -23.07 3.71
N PHE A 120 -0.14 -22.07 3.86
CA PHE A 120 -1.27 -21.82 2.98
C PHE A 120 -0.90 -20.80 1.91
N VAL A 121 -1.47 -20.95 0.72
CA VAL A 121 -1.39 -20.02 -0.41
C VAL A 121 -2.80 -19.63 -0.86
N SER A 122 -2.96 -18.38 -1.30
CA SER A 122 -4.18 -17.90 -1.96
C SER A 122 -3.88 -16.66 -2.78
N ASN A 123 -4.55 -16.51 -3.92
CA ASN A 123 -4.61 -15.23 -4.64
C ASN A 123 -6.06 -14.84 -4.97
N HIS A 124 -7.06 -15.56 -4.44
CA HIS A 124 -8.45 -15.37 -4.81
C HIS A 124 -9.05 -14.10 -4.18
N PRO A 125 -9.49 -13.09 -4.96
CA PRO A 125 -9.95 -11.81 -4.39
C PRO A 125 -11.25 -11.90 -3.59
N TYR A 126 -12.14 -12.80 -3.99
CA TYR A 126 -13.42 -13.02 -3.29
C TYR A 126 -13.34 -14.00 -2.14
N GLU A 127 -12.74 -15.18 -2.34
CA GLU A 127 -12.66 -16.17 -1.26
C GLU A 127 -11.58 -15.82 -0.24
N GLY A 128 -10.36 -15.49 -0.69
CA GLY A 128 -9.24 -15.11 0.16
C GLY A 128 -9.19 -13.64 0.55
N GLY A 129 -10.04 -12.78 -0.05
CA GLY A 129 -10.07 -11.34 0.25
C GLY A 129 -8.90 -10.53 -0.29
N LEU A 130 -8.11 -11.13 -1.21
CA LEU A 130 -6.92 -10.52 -1.80
C LEU A 130 -7.25 -9.27 -2.63
N PRO A 131 -6.31 -8.32 -2.78
CA PRO A 131 -6.55 -7.11 -3.58
C PRO A 131 -6.91 -7.43 -5.04
N HIS A 132 -6.14 -8.32 -5.67
CA HIS A 132 -6.40 -8.85 -6.99
C HIS A 132 -5.66 -10.18 -7.23
N VAL A 133 -5.87 -10.79 -8.39
CA VAL A 133 -5.34 -12.12 -8.73
C VAL A 133 -3.80 -12.19 -8.79
N SER A 134 -3.12 -11.10 -9.13
CA SER A 134 -1.66 -11.10 -9.16
C SER A 134 -1.02 -11.00 -7.78
N ASP A 135 -1.76 -10.59 -6.74
CA ASP A 135 -1.25 -10.56 -5.37
C ASP A 135 -1.49 -11.91 -4.70
N MET A 136 -0.40 -12.62 -4.45
CA MET A 136 -0.43 -13.95 -3.85
C MET A 136 0.02 -13.89 -2.39
N ALA A 137 -0.86 -14.36 -1.50
CA ALA A 137 -0.61 -14.49 -0.08
C ALA A 137 -0.03 -15.85 0.29
N PHE A 138 0.84 -15.85 1.30
CA PHE A 138 1.34 -17.03 1.99
C PHE A 138 1.18 -16.86 3.49
N VAL A 139 0.60 -17.84 4.18
CA VAL A 139 0.33 -17.79 5.62
C VAL A 139 0.81 -19.08 6.30
N ALA A 140 1.56 -18.97 7.38
CA ALA A 140 1.99 -20.10 8.21
C ALA A 140 1.49 -19.93 9.65
N PRO A 141 0.88 -20.97 10.26
CA PRO A 141 0.52 -20.96 11.67
C PRO A 141 1.77 -21.03 12.55
N VAL A 142 1.70 -20.39 13.71
CA VAL A 142 2.73 -20.48 14.75
C VAL A 142 2.18 -21.27 15.91
N PHE A 143 2.86 -22.36 16.27
CA PHE A 143 2.49 -23.21 17.40
C PHE A 143 3.40 -22.96 18.60
N ALA A 144 2.80 -22.91 19.79
CA ALA A 144 3.47 -23.03 21.07
C ALA A 144 2.60 -23.90 22.00
N ASP A 145 3.22 -24.83 22.73
CA ASP A 145 2.52 -25.77 23.63
C ASP A 145 1.35 -26.52 22.97
N GLY A 146 1.50 -26.86 21.68
CA GLY A 146 0.49 -27.58 20.89
C GLY A 146 -0.73 -26.75 20.49
N GLN A 147 -0.70 -25.43 20.66
CA GLN A 147 -1.77 -24.50 20.29
C GLN A 147 -1.29 -23.44 19.30
N ILE A 148 -2.19 -22.97 18.43
CA ILE A 148 -1.91 -21.83 17.55
C ILE A 148 -1.90 -20.55 18.40
N VAL A 149 -0.79 -19.82 18.38
CA VAL A 149 -0.61 -18.55 19.10
C VAL A 149 -0.63 -17.34 18.17
N ALA A 150 -0.28 -17.53 16.90
CA ALA A 150 -0.15 -16.47 15.90
C ALA A 150 -0.15 -17.07 14.48
N PHE A 151 -0.15 -16.20 13.47
CA PHE A 151 0.24 -16.55 12.11
C PHE A 151 1.28 -15.55 11.59
N ALA A 152 2.20 -16.05 10.78
CA ALA A 152 3.07 -15.22 9.94
C ALA A 152 2.48 -15.17 8.53
N GLY A 153 2.49 -13.99 7.92
CA GLY A 153 1.91 -13.77 6.60
C GLY A 153 2.81 -12.95 5.69
N SER A 154 2.68 -13.17 4.39
CA SER A 154 3.22 -12.28 3.37
C SER A 154 2.30 -12.22 2.15
N ILE A 155 2.29 -11.09 1.45
CA ILE A 155 1.58 -10.87 0.18
C ILE A 155 2.56 -10.22 -0.77
N ALA A 156 2.62 -10.68 -2.02
CA ALA A 156 3.48 -10.09 -3.03
C ALA A 156 2.84 -10.22 -4.40
N HIS A 157 3.01 -9.17 -5.21
CA HIS A 157 2.59 -9.17 -6.59
C HIS A 157 3.46 -10.13 -7.40
N LYS A 158 2.82 -10.98 -8.21
CA LYS A 158 3.48 -11.94 -9.08
C LYS A 158 3.56 -11.41 -10.50
N ALA A 159 4.74 -11.59 -11.07
CA ALA A 159 5.06 -11.19 -12.42
C ALA A 159 4.03 -11.64 -13.47
N ASP A 160 3.55 -12.89 -13.38
CA ASP A 160 2.51 -13.40 -14.26
C ASP A 160 1.87 -14.64 -13.63
N VAL A 161 0.54 -14.65 -13.52
CA VAL A 161 -0.30 -15.76 -13.05
C VAL A 161 -1.31 -16.17 -14.14
N GLY A 162 -1.00 -15.91 -15.41
CA GLY A 162 -1.86 -16.19 -16.56
C GLY A 162 -2.80 -15.04 -16.92
N GLY A 163 -4.03 -15.37 -17.30
CA GLY A 163 -5.05 -14.37 -17.68
C GLY A 163 -4.96 -13.92 -19.14
N ALA A 164 -5.76 -12.91 -19.50
CA ALA A 164 -5.96 -12.50 -20.90
C ALA A 164 -4.77 -11.75 -21.52
N VAL A 165 -3.87 -11.20 -20.70
CA VAL A 165 -2.70 -10.42 -21.15
C VAL A 165 -1.45 -10.81 -20.38
N PRO A 166 -0.25 -10.63 -20.96
CA PRO A 166 1.00 -10.71 -20.22
C PRO A 166 1.01 -9.80 -18.99
N GLY A 167 1.52 -10.30 -17.86
CA GLY A 167 1.53 -9.58 -16.59
C GLY A 167 0.23 -9.70 -15.79
N SER A 168 -0.77 -10.44 -16.29
CA SER A 168 -2.04 -10.77 -15.62
C SER A 168 -2.94 -9.58 -15.26
N THR A 169 -2.51 -8.36 -15.54
CA THR A 169 -3.25 -7.15 -15.24
C THR A 169 -3.88 -6.53 -16.49
N SER A 170 -5.05 -7.03 -16.87
CA SER A 170 -5.76 -6.56 -18.06
C SER A 170 -6.45 -5.22 -17.80
N ALA A 171 -6.19 -4.22 -18.65
CA ALA A 171 -6.85 -2.91 -18.58
C ALA A 171 -8.36 -2.99 -18.88
N ASN A 172 -8.82 -4.06 -19.53
CA ASN A 172 -10.17 -4.23 -20.04
C ASN A 172 -10.75 -5.62 -19.69
N ALA A 173 -10.31 -6.22 -18.57
CA ALA A 173 -10.97 -7.42 -18.03
C ALA A 173 -12.47 -7.12 -17.78
N THR A 174 -13.33 -8.09 -18.06
CA THR A 174 -14.78 -7.98 -17.81
C THR A 174 -15.25 -8.97 -16.74
N GLU A 175 -14.38 -9.88 -16.34
CA GLU A 175 -14.59 -10.86 -15.28
C GLU A 175 -13.24 -11.25 -14.66
N MET A 176 -13.25 -11.68 -13.40
CA MET A 176 -12.04 -12.06 -12.66
C MET A 176 -11.25 -13.19 -13.34
N PHE A 177 -11.89 -14.05 -14.13
CA PHE A 177 -11.22 -15.13 -14.85
C PHE A 177 -10.29 -14.62 -15.97
N HIS A 178 -10.50 -13.40 -16.45
CA HIS A 178 -9.57 -12.73 -17.37
C HIS A 178 -8.29 -12.27 -16.67
N GLU A 179 -8.26 -12.24 -15.34
CA GLU A 179 -7.15 -11.70 -14.54
C GLU A 179 -6.13 -12.77 -14.12
N GLY A 180 -6.43 -14.06 -14.30
CA GLY A 180 -5.45 -15.14 -14.08
C GLY A 180 -5.98 -16.33 -13.31
N LEU A 181 -5.05 -17.19 -12.89
CA LEU A 181 -5.32 -18.37 -12.07
C LEU A 181 -5.92 -17.95 -10.72
N LEU A 182 -7.07 -18.50 -10.36
CA LEU A 182 -7.70 -18.28 -9.07
C LEU A 182 -7.41 -19.45 -8.13
N LEU A 183 -6.67 -19.19 -7.06
CA LEU A 183 -6.35 -20.15 -6.01
C LEU A 183 -7.12 -19.79 -4.75
N PRO A 184 -8.10 -20.62 -4.33
CA PRO A 184 -8.69 -20.48 -3.02
C PRO A 184 -7.62 -20.76 -1.94
N PRO A 185 -7.88 -20.43 -0.65
CA PRO A 185 -6.96 -20.80 0.43
C PRO A 185 -6.72 -22.32 0.48
N ILE A 186 -5.50 -22.73 0.11
CA ILE A 186 -5.07 -24.13 0.05
C ILE A 186 -3.66 -24.30 0.61
N ARG A 187 -3.31 -25.52 1.02
CA ARG A 187 -1.95 -25.83 1.52
C ARG A 187 -0.98 -26.01 0.34
N ILE A 188 0.15 -25.31 0.42
CA ILE A 188 1.32 -25.51 -0.46
C ILE A 188 2.47 -26.22 0.29
N TRP A 189 2.44 -26.20 1.62
CA TRP A 189 3.17 -27.12 2.49
C TRP A 189 2.22 -27.74 3.50
N GLU A 190 2.39 -29.03 3.77
CA GLU A 190 1.62 -29.82 4.74
C GLU A 190 2.59 -30.48 5.72
N GLY A 191 2.52 -30.11 7.00
CA GLY A 191 3.37 -30.68 8.06
C GLY A 191 4.87 -30.54 7.78
N GLY A 192 5.31 -29.44 7.16
CA GLY A 192 6.71 -29.23 6.78
C GLY A 192 7.14 -29.94 5.49
N GLN A 193 6.23 -30.62 4.78
CA GLN A 193 6.48 -31.23 3.48
C GLN A 193 5.86 -30.39 2.35
N ARG A 194 6.56 -30.28 1.22
CA ARG A 194 6.07 -29.56 0.04
C ARG A 194 4.90 -30.30 -0.60
N VAL A 195 3.91 -29.56 -1.11
CA VAL A 195 2.83 -30.08 -1.97
C VAL A 195 3.14 -29.71 -3.43
N PRO A 196 3.91 -30.53 -4.17
CA PRO A 196 4.46 -30.15 -5.47
C PRO A 196 3.40 -29.89 -6.54
N ASP A 197 2.24 -30.52 -6.44
CA ASP A 197 1.17 -30.36 -7.43
C ASP A 197 0.58 -28.94 -7.43
N ILE A 198 0.50 -28.28 -6.27
CA ILE A 198 0.01 -26.90 -6.17
C ILE A 198 0.97 -25.95 -6.87
N GLU A 199 2.27 -26.08 -6.59
CA GLU A 199 3.30 -25.32 -7.30
C GLU A 199 3.23 -25.58 -8.81
N ARG A 200 3.13 -26.84 -9.24
CA ARG A 200 3.02 -27.20 -10.66
C ARG A 200 1.83 -26.55 -11.35
N ILE A 201 0.67 -26.46 -10.69
CA ILE A 201 -0.52 -25.77 -11.21
C ILE A 201 -0.24 -24.27 -11.39
N ILE A 202 0.37 -23.63 -10.39
CA ILE A 202 0.72 -22.20 -10.45
C ILE A 202 1.65 -21.92 -11.64
N LEU A 203 2.75 -22.68 -11.71
CA LEU A 203 3.79 -22.45 -12.70
C LEU A 203 3.33 -22.74 -14.13
N THR A 204 2.45 -23.74 -14.33
CA THR A 204 1.90 -24.07 -15.65
C THR A 204 1.05 -22.93 -16.23
N ASN A 205 0.44 -22.12 -15.36
CA ASN A 205 -0.40 -20.99 -15.77
C ASN A 205 0.38 -19.69 -15.96
N SER A 206 1.70 -19.69 -15.75
CA SER A 206 2.54 -18.50 -15.89
C SER A 206 3.30 -18.49 -17.20
N ARG A 207 3.41 -17.30 -17.81
CA ARG A 207 4.34 -17.02 -18.92
C ARG A 207 5.79 -16.92 -18.46
N GLN A 208 6.03 -16.75 -17.15
CA GLN A 208 7.35 -16.58 -16.54
C GLN A 208 7.53 -17.55 -15.35
N PRO A 209 7.45 -18.87 -15.57
CA PRO A 209 7.41 -19.85 -14.47
C PRO A 209 8.65 -19.82 -13.59
N ASP A 210 9.85 -19.58 -14.14
CA ASP A 210 11.07 -19.57 -13.34
C ASP A 210 11.14 -18.37 -12.40
N LEU A 211 10.69 -17.21 -12.87
CA LEU A 211 10.57 -15.98 -12.09
C LEU A 211 9.57 -16.16 -10.94
N VAL A 212 8.38 -16.68 -11.26
CA VAL A 212 7.32 -16.94 -10.28
C VAL A 212 7.77 -17.97 -9.26
N ARG A 213 8.48 -19.03 -9.68
CA ARG A 213 9.02 -20.04 -8.76
C ARG A 213 9.96 -19.41 -7.74
N GLY A 214 10.93 -18.60 -8.20
CA GLY A 214 11.87 -17.91 -7.33
C GLY A 214 11.17 -17.04 -6.30
N ASP A 215 10.21 -16.22 -6.75
CA ASP A 215 9.43 -15.34 -5.88
C ASP A 215 8.53 -16.11 -4.89
N ILE A 216 7.97 -17.26 -5.27
CA ILE A 216 7.18 -18.12 -4.37
C ILE A 216 8.09 -18.74 -3.29
N HIS A 217 9.26 -19.24 -3.67
CA HIS A 217 10.20 -19.84 -2.70
C HIS A 217 10.73 -18.80 -1.72
N ALA A 218 11.07 -17.60 -2.20
CA ALA A 218 11.44 -16.46 -1.36
C ALA A 218 10.31 -16.12 -0.35
N GLN A 219 9.07 -16.08 -0.83
CA GLN A 219 7.91 -15.75 0.00
C GLN A 219 7.61 -16.81 1.06
N ILE A 220 7.67 -18.09 0.71
CA ILE A 220 7.54 -19.21 1.67
C ILE A 220 8.62 -19.12 2.74
N ALA A 221 9.87 -18.88 2.35
CA ALA A 221 11.00 -18.82 3.26
C ALA A 221 10.83 -17.69 4.31
N VAL A 222 10.44 -16.49 3.89
CA VAL A 222 10.23 -15.38 4.85
C VAL A 222 9.00 -15.58 5.72
N THR A 223 7.93 -16.20 5.20
CA THR A 223 6.75 -16.56 6.00
C THR A 223 7.10 -17.59 7.08
N GLN A 224 7.84 -18.65 6.72
CA GLN A 224 8.31 -19.65 7.68
C GLN A 224 9.29 -19.07 8.70
N MET A 225 10.17 -18.15 8.26
CA MET A 225 11.07 -17.42 9.16
C MET A 225 10.28 -16.61 10.19
N GLY A 226 9.25 -15.88 9.77
CA GLY A 226 8.37 -15.16 10.69
C GLY A 226 7.74 -16.08 11.73
N ALA A 227 7.26 -17.25 11.31
CA ALA A 227 6.68 -18.23 12.21
C ALA A 227 7.70 -18.76 13.24
N ALA A 228 8.91 -19.11 12.80
CA ALA A 228 9.99 -19.56 13.68
C ALA A 228 10.39 -18.47 14.70
N ARG A 229 10.50 -17.22 14.28
CA ARG A 229 10.87 -16.10 15.16
C ARG A 229 9.81 -15.81 16.22
N VAL A 230 8.52 -15.90 15.89
CA VAL A 230 7.47 -15.77 16.91
C VAL A 230 7.53 -16.93 17.90
N LYS A 231 7.81 -18.16 17.45
CA LYS A 231 8.02 -19.31 18.35
C LYS A 231 9.18 -19.07 19.32
N GLU A 232 10.32 -18.57 18.84
CA GLU A 232 11.46 -18.17 19.69
C GLU A 232 11.07 -17.10 20.75
N LEU A 233 10.17 -16.18 20.40
CA LEU A 233 9.63 -15.22 21.37
C LEU A 233 8.76 -15.90 22.43
N CYS A 234 7.92 -16.85 22.05
CA CYS A 234 7.12 -17.65 22.99
C CYS A 234 8.00 -18.50 23.91
N GLU A 235 9.09 -19.09 23.41
CA GLU A 235 10.06 -19.84 24.23
C GLU A 235 10.76 -18.94 25.25
N ARG A 236 11.05 -17.68 24.88
CA ARG A 236 11.77 -16.73 25.74
C ARG A 236 10.88 -16.05 26.78
N PHE A 237 9.68 -15.64 26.38
CA PHE A 237 8.77 -14.82 27.22
C PHE A 237 7.59 -15.60 27.79
N GLY A 238 7.34 -16.82 27.30
CA GLY A 238 6.11 -17.57 27.57
C GLY A 238 5.04 -17.29 26.51
N ALA A 239 4.37 -18.33 26.04
CA ALA A 239 3.32 -18.22 25.03
C ALA A 239 2.15 -17.33 25.49
N GLU A 240 1.70 -17.51 26.73
CA GLU A 240 0.63 -16.71 27.35
C GLU A 240 1.00 -15.22 27.36
N THR A 241 2.19 -14.87 27.85
CA THR A 241 2.69 -13.49 27.87
C THR A 241 2.74 -12.85 26.48
N VAL A 242 3.18 -13.60 25.45
CA VAL A 242 3.17 -13.08 24.08
C VAL A 242 1.75 -12.81 23.59
N THR A 243 0.82 -13.75 23.83
CA THR A 243 -0.57 -13.57 23.37
C THR A 243 -1.33 -12.49 24.15
N ASP A 244 -1.06 -12.34 25.44
CA ASP A 244 -1.62 -11.26 26.26
C ASP A 244 -1.08 -9.89 25.83
N ALA A 245 0.20 -9.83 25.42
CA ALA A 245 0.77 -8.63 24.82
C ALA A 245 0.08 -8.25 23.52
N PHE A 246 -0.22 -9.22 22.65
CA PHE A 246 -0.97 -8.94 21.43
C PHE A 246 -2.35 -8.36 21.73
N ALA A 247 -3.08 -8.96 22.67
CA ALA A 247 -4.38 -8.43 23.12
C ALA A 247 -4.27 -7.00 23.68
N ALA A 248 -3.24 -6.73 24.50
CA ALA A 248 -3.00 -5.40 25.05
C ALA A 248 -2.60 -4.35 24.00
N ILE A 249 -1.80 -4.73 22.99
CA ILE A 249 -1.41 -3.86 21.87
C ILE A 249 -2.63 -3.49 21.01
N LEU A 250 -3.50 -4.46 20.72
CA LEU A 250 -4.74 -4.27 19.99
C LEU A 250 -5.66 -3.29 20.75
N LYS A 251 -5.92 -3.57 22.03
CA LYS A 251 -6.78 -2.68 22.83
C LYS A 251 -6.21 -1.28 22.98
N GLY A 252 -4.91 -1.15 23.26
CA GLY A 252 -4.28 0.17 23.42
C GLY A 252 -4.41 1.04 22.16
N SER A 253 -4.41 0.42 20.99
CA SER A 253 -4.60 1.12 19.71
C SER A 253 -6.06 1.49 19.47
N ALA A 254 -7.01 0.64 19.87
CA ALA A 254 -8.44 0.95 19.87
C ALA A 254 -8.75 2.16 20.78
N ASP A 255 -8.23 2.14 22.02
CA ASP A 255 -8.41 3.22 22.99
C ASP A 255 -7.79 4.54 22.47
N ALA A 256 -6.61 4.48 21.84
CA ALA A 256 -5.95 5.65 21.28
C ALA A 256 -6.73 6.26 20.11
N LEU A 257 -7.26 5.43 19.21
CA LEU A 257 -8.10 5.91 18.11
C LEU A 257 -9.42 6.48 18.63
N HIS A 258 -10.07 5.79 19.57
CA HIS A 258 -11.30 6.29 20.23
C HIS A 258 -11.08 7.69 20.81
N ALA A 259 -10.01 7.86 21.59
CA ALA A 259 -9.67 9.13 22.22
C ALA A 259 -9.33 10.24 21.20
N ALA A 260 -8.84 9.87 20.00
CA ALA A 260 -8.61 10.82 18.91
C ALA A 260 -9.91 11.22 18.21
N ILE A 261 -10.78 10.26 17.87
CA ILE A 261 -12.09 10.53 17.25
C ILE A 261 -12.97 11.35 18.18
N ALA A 262 -12.97 11.07 19.49
CA ALA A 262 -13.79 11.78 20.48
C ALA A 262 -13.46 13.29 20.61
N LYS A 263 -12.33 13.75 20.05
CA LYS A 263 -11.96 15.18 20.02
C LYS A 263 -12.50 15.90 18.77
N LEU A 264 -12.95 15.16 17.77
CA LEU A 264 -13.50 15.74 16.55
C LEU A 264 -14.90 16.32 16.83
N PRO A 265 -15.29 17.40 16.11
CA PRO A 265 -16.64 17.91 16.22
C PRO A 265 -17.63 16.87 15.69
N ALA A 266 -18.74 16.69 16.39
CA ALA A 266 -19.83 15.85 15.90
C ALA A 266 -20.47 16.49 14.66
N GLY A 267 -20.83 15.67 13.67
CA GLY A 267 -21.42 16.14 12.42
C GLY A 267 -21.25 15.17 11.28
N GLU A 268 -21.65 15.62 10.09
CA GLU A 268 -21.58 14.85 8.85
C GLU A 268 -20.91 15.65 7.75
N SER A 269 -20.14 14.97 6.90
CA SER A 269 -19.47 15.53 5.75
C SER A 269 -19.42 14.51 4.62
N SER A 270 -19.62 14.95 3.38
CA SER A 270 -19.61 14.08 2.21
C SER A 270 -18.67 14.62 1.16
N ALA A 271 -18.07 13.70 0.40
CA ALA A 271 -17.26 14.01 -0.76
C ALA A 271 -17.46 12.95 -1.84
N GLU A 272 -17.16 13.32 -3.08
CA GLU A 272 -17.18 12.41 -4.22
C GLU A 272 -15.99 12.65 -5.16
N GLY A 273 -15.63 11.63 -5.91
CA GLY A 273 -14.54 11.67 -6.88
C GLY A 273 -14.83 10.79 -8.08
N LEU A 274 -14.23 11.13 -9.21
CA LEU A 274 -14.47 10.47 -10.49
C LEU A 274 -13.20 9.82 -11.02
N LEU A 275 -13.29 8.53 -11.36
CA LEU A 275 -12.35 7.89 -12.29
C LEU A 275 -12.74 8.28 -13.71
N ASP A 276 -11.76 8.31 -14.62
CA ASP A 276 -12.01 8.68 -16.01
C ASP A 276 -12.98 7.71 -16.70
N ASN A 277 -12.80 6.40 -16.48
CA ASN A 277 -13.61 5.28 -16.98
C ASN A 277 -13.20 3.95 -16.30
N ASP A 278 -13.88 2.85 -16.65
CA ASP A 278 -13.56 1.50 -16.18
C ASP A 278 -12.65 0.69 -17.13
N GLY A 279 -12.18 1.26 -18.24
CA GLY A 279 -11.38 0.56 -19.25
C GLY A 279 -12.18 -0.28 -20.26
N VAL A 280 -13.50 -0.39 -20.09
CA VAL A 280 -14.39 -1.12 -21.00
C VAL A 280 -15.45 -0.18 -21.60
N VAL A 281 -16.04 0.69 -20.78
CA VAL A 281 -16.97 1.76 -21.16
C VAL A 281 -16.22 3.09 -21.04
N LEU A 282 -15.51 3.47 -22.10
CA LEU A 282 -14.50 4.54 -22.07
C LEU A 282 -15.08 5.96 -21.96
N ASP A 283 -16.35 6.15 -22.31
CA ASP A 283 -17.03 7.45 -22.33
C ASP A 283 -17.75 7.78 -21.01
N LYS A 284 -17.85 6.82 -20.08
CA LYS A 284 -18.55 6.96 -18.81
C LYS A 284 -17.57 7.00 -17.62
N PRO A 285 -17.51 8.10 -16.85
CA PRO A 285 -16.80 8.15 -15.58
C PRO A 285 -17.39 7.18 -14.54
N VAL A 286 -16.59 6.82 -13.55
CA VAL A 286 -17.02 5.99 -12.42
C VAL A 286 -16.90 6.79 -11.13
N LYS A 287 -18.01 6.93 -10.41
CA LYS A 287 -18.09 7.72 -9.17
C LYS A 287 -17.80 6.89 -7.92
N LEU A 288 -16.93 7.43 -7.08
CA LEU A 288 -16.71 7.01 -5.70
C LEU A 288 -17.26 8.10 -4.77
N ALA A 289 -17.98 7.71 -3.73
CA ALA A 289 -18.55 8.66 -2.78
C ALA A 289 -18.49 8.12 -1.36
N VAL A 290 -18.34 9.02 -0.39
CA VAL A 290 -18.41 8.72 1.03
C VAL A 290 -19.20 9.80 1.77
N THR A 291 -19.97 9.38 2.76
CA THR A 291 -20.49 10.25 3.83
C THR A 291 -19.88 9.81 5.14
N ILE A 292 -19.21 10.72 5.84
CA ILE A 292 -18.55 10.49 7.13
C ILE A 292 -19.39 11.14 8.22
N SER A 293 -19.75 10.37 9.24
CA SER A 293 -20.46 10.83 10.43
C SER A 293 -19.61 10.59 11.67
N ILE A 294 -19.40 11.63 12.47
CA ILE A 294 -18.67 11.57 13.76
C ILE A 294 -19.69 11.72 14.88
N LYS A 295 -19.80 10.69 15.73
CA LYS A 295 -20.71 10.71 16.88
C LYS A 295 -20.20 9.77 17.97
N ASP A 296 -20.27 10.21 19.24
CA ASP A 296 -19.97 9.41 20.43
C ASP A 296 -18.61 8.67 20.38
N GLY A 297 -17.57 9.31 19.80
CA GLY A 297 -16.24 8.70 19.66
C GLY A 297 -16.12 7.63 18.57
N ILE A 298 -17.16 7.49 17.72
CA ILE A 298 -17.23 6.54 16.61
C ILE A 298 -17.21 7.30 15.28
N GLY A 299 -16.39 6.83 14.34
CA GLY A 299 -16.38 7.30 12.96
C GLY A 299 -17.15 6.34 12.05
N SER A 300 -18.23 6.80 11.43
CA SER A 300 -19.03 6.01 10.49
C SER A 300 -18.80 6.50 9.06
N PHE A 301 -18.51 5.58 8.15
CA PHE A 301 -18.20 5.84 6.74
C PHE A 301 -19.20 5.09 5.86
N ASP A 302 -20.10 5.82 5.21
CA ASP A 302 -21.10 5.26 4.30
C ASP A 302 -20.68 5.48 2.85
N PHE A 303 -20.45 4.38 2.13
CA PHE A 303 -20.07 4.39 0.72
C PHE A 303 -21.21 4.02 -0.23
N SER A 304 -22.44 3.92 0.28
CA SER A 304 -23.62 3.46 -0.46
C SER A 304 -23.98 4.33 -1.67
N ALA A 305 -23.49 5.57 -1.71
CA ALA A 305 -23.69 6.50 -2.83
C ALA A 305 -22.69 6.33 -3.99
N SER A 306 -21.72 5.41 -3.87
CA SER A 306 -20.81 5.04 -4.96
C SER A 306 -21.55 4.33 -6.10
N ASP A 307 -20.99 4.39 -7.31
CA ASP A 307 -21.64 3.80 -8.48
C ASP A 307 -21.81 2.26 -8.36
N PRO A 308 -22.79 1.66 -9.09
CA PRO A 308 -22.86 0.22 -9.27
C PRO A 308 -21.54 -0.35 -9.77
N GLN A 309 -21.21 -1.58 -9.40
CA GLN A 309 -19.98 -2.26 -9.79
C GLN A 309 -19.73 -2.12 -11.30
N ALA A 310 -18.51 -1.76 -11.64
CA ALA A 310 -18.10 -1.49 -13.01
C ALA A 310 -18.00 -2.79 -13.81
N ARG A 311 -18.15 -2.69 -15.13
CA ARG A 311 -17.93 -3.82 -16.02
C ARG A 311 -16.43 -4.12 -16.11
N GLY A 312 -15.61 -3.09 -16.12
CA GLY A 312 -14.15 -3.18 -16.13
C GLY A 312 -13.50 -3.35 -14.74
N PRO A 313 -12.17 -3.53 -14.68
CA PRO A 313 -11.41 -3.98 -13.50
C PRO A 313 -11.23 -2.94 -12.38
N VAL A 314 -12.06 -1.90 -12.32
CA VAL A 314 -11.94 -0.79 -11.35
C VAL A 314 -12.79 -0.98 -10.10
N ASN A 315 -13.05 -2.23 -9.75
CA ASN A 315 -13.84 -2.61 -8.58
C ASN A 315 -12.96 -2.90 -7.36
N LEU A 316 -13.46 -2.61 -6.17
CA LEU A 316 -12.83 -2.89 -4.90
C LEU A 316 -13.61 -3.92 -4.08
N ARG A 317 -12.86 -4.67 -3.27
CA ARG A 317 -13.39 -5.47 -2.17
C ARG A 317 -13.40 -4.64 -0.87
N PRO A 318 -14.30 -4.94 0.09
CA PRO A 318 -14.40 -4.16 1.33
C PRO A 318 -13.09 -4.01 2.11
N SER A 319 -12.21 -5.03 2.11
CA SER A 319 -10.87 -4.96 2.73
C SER A 319 -10.00 -3.83 2.14
N MET A 320 -10.15 -3.54 0.85
CA MET A 320 -9.43 -2.45 0.18
C MET A 320 -9.99 -1.09 0.59
N VAL A 321 -11.32 -0.96 0.70
CA VAL A 321 -11.95 0.28 1.18
C VAL A 321 -11.54 0.57 2.62
N GLU A 322 -11.49 -0.46 3.45
CA GLU A 322 -11.05 -0.36 4.83
C GLU A 322 -9.61 0.16 4.95
N ALA A 323 -8.71 -0.27 4.06
CA ALA A 323 -7.35 0.27 4.00
C ALA A 323 -7.38 1.78 3.74
N CYS A 324 -8.22 2.27 2.82
CA CYS A 324 -8.38 3.71 2.58
C CYS A 324 -8.87 4.45 3.81
N VAL A 325 -9.87 3.90 4.52
CA VAL A 325 -10.46 4.53 5.71
C VAL A 325 -9.42 4.68 6.81
N PHE A 326 -8.73 3.60 7.18
CA PHE A 326 -7.76 3.68 8.27
C PHE A 326 -6.55 4.53 7.92
N TYR A 327 -6.06 4.46 6.67
CA TYR A 327 -4.98 5.34 6.21
C TYR A 327 -5.38 6.82 6.35
N ALA A 328 -6.54 7.19 5.82
CA ALA A 328 -7.01 8.57 5.79
C ALA A 328 -7.32 9.09 7.21
N LEU A 329 -7.95 8.27 8.04
CA LEU A 329 -8.33 8.61 9.40
C LEU A 329 -7.10 8.80 10.29
N ILE A 330 -6.16 7.85 10.28
CA ILE A 330 -4.93 7.90 11.09
C ILE A 330 -4.05 9.07 10.65
N GLY A 331 -3.83 9.22 9.33
CA GLY A 331 -3.04 10.31 8.78
C GLY A 331 -3.60 11.69 9.14
N SER A 332 -4.93 11.82 9.14
CA SER A 332 -5.61 13.06 9.52
C SER A 332 -5.65 13.30 11.03
N LEU A 333 -5.66 12.26 11.87
CA LEU A 333 -5.75 12.42 13.33
C LEU A 333 -4.38 12.63 14.01
N GLY A 334 -3.30 12.07 13.46
CA GLY A 334 -1.95 12.37 13.94
C GLY A 334 -0.92 11.26 13.73
N PRO A 335 0.38 11.63 13.70
CA PRO A 335 1.46 10.71 13.31
C PRO A 335 1.78 9.61 14.32
N ASN A 336 1.25 9.70 15.55
CA ASN A 336 1.53 8.73 16.62
C ASN A 336 0.52 7.57 16.64
N LEU A 337 -0.56 7.65 15.87
CA LEU A 337 -1.51 6.56 15.71
C LEU A 337 -0.93 5.55 14.71
N HIS A 338 -0.94 4.28 15.09
CA HIS A 338 -0.42 3.20 14.26
C HIS A 338 -1.52 2.17 14.10
N PHE A 339 -1.87 1.85 12.86
CA PHE A 339 -2.94 0.92 12.57
C PHE A 339 -2.63 -0.47 13.14
N ASN A 340 -3.66 -1.07 13.73
CA ASN A 340 -3.78 -2.50 13.97
C ASN A 340 -5.27 -2.85 14.03
N ASP A 341 -5.60 -4.15 14.05
CA ASP A 341 -7.01 -4.56 13.89
C ASP A 341 -7.90 -4.24 15.10
N GLY A 342 -7.35 -3.82 16.24
CA GLY A 342 -8.14 -3.33 17.38
C GLY A 342 -8.87 -2.01 17.07
N MET A 343 -8.34 -1.21 16.14
CA MET A 343 -8.94 0.07 15.75
C MET A 343 -10.32 -0.06 15.07
N ARG A 344 -10.70 -1.26 14.62
CA ARG A 344 -12.01 -1.53 14.01
C ARG A 344 -13.19 -1.35 14.97
N ASP A 345 -12.94 -1.46 16.28
CA ASP A 345 -14.00 -1.36 17.29
C ASP A 345 -14.69 0.02 17.28
N VAL A 346 -14.00 1.05 16.78
CA VAL A 346 -14.48 2.45 16.75
C VAL A 346 -14.76 3.01 15.36
N VAL A 347 -14.73 2.15 14.34
CA VAL A 347 -15.05 2.52 12.96
C VAL A 347 -16.23 1.68 12.47
N ARG A 348 -17.14 2.29 11.73
CA ARG A 348 -18.27 1.60 11.08
C ARG A 348 -18.22 1.87 9.58
N LEU A 349 -18.33 0.81 8.78
CA LEU A 349 -18.34 0.90 7.32
C LEU A 349 -19.71 0.42 6.80
N THR A 350 -20.36 1.23 5.99
CA THR A 350 -21.64 0.89 5.35
C THR A 350 -21.45 0.84 3.84
N PHE A 351 -22.04 -0.17 3.21
CA PHE A 351 -21.96 -0.39 1.78
C PHE A 351 -23.34 -0.76 1.21
N ALA A 352 -23.68 -0.19 0.06
CA ALA A 352 -24.70 -0.77 -0.80
C ALA A 352 -24.15 -2.04 -1.48
N PRO A 353 -24.99 -3.05 -1.75
CA PRO A 353 -24.57 -4.25 -2.45
C PRO A 353 -24.19 -3.93 -3.90
N ARG A 354 -23.24 -4.69 -4.45
CA ARG A 354 -22.86 -4.64 -5.88
C ARG A 354 -22.49 -3.24 -6.37
N THR A 355 -21.72 -2.51 -5.56
CA THR A 355 -21.13 -1.21 -5.93
C THR A 355 -19.65 -1.37 -6.27
N VAL A 356 -19.02 -0.35 -6.85
CA VAL A 356 -17.58 -0.36 -7.15
C VAL A 356 -16.69 -0.46 -5.91
N VAL A 357 -17.24 -0.22 -4.72
CA VAL A 357 -16.56 -0.33 -3.42
C VAL A 357 -16.94 -1.61 -2.64
N ASN A 358 -17.92 -2.37 -3.15
CA ASN A 358 -18.40 -3.61 -2.58
C ASN A 358 -18.84 -4.56 -3.70
N ALA A 359 -17.91 -4.86 -4.60
CA ALA A 359 -18.22 -5.60 -5.82
C ALA A 359 -18.39 -7.09 -5.54
N GLU A 360 -19.28 -7.77 -6.24
CA GLU A 360 -19.50 -9.22 -6.12
C GLU A 360 -18.91 -9.98 -7.32
N PRO A 361 -18.60 -11.30 -7.16
CA PRO A 361 -18.12 -12.09 -8.29
C PRO A 361 -19.19 -12.17 -9.40
N PRO A 362 -18.79 -12.28 -10.67
CA PRO A 362 -17.42 -12.47 -11.14
C PRO A 362 -16.70 -11.16 -11.51
N ALA A 363 -17.03 -10.02 -10.88
CA ALA A 363 -16.44 -8.74 -11.29
C ALA A 363 -14.89 -8.75 -11.24
N PRO A 364 -14.22 -8.07 -12.17
CA PRO A 364 -12.77 -7.94 -12.16
C PRO A 364 -12.31 -6.85 -11.20
N VAL A 365 -11.15 -7.02 -10.55
CA VAL A 365 -10.60 -6.12 -9.51
C VAL A 365 -9.13 -5.72 -9.72
N SER A 366 -8.53 -6.09 -10.85
CA SER A 366 -7.08 -5.94 -11.07
C SER A 366 -6.55 -4.51 -11.08
N ASN A 367 -7.40 -3.50 -11.29
CA ASN A 367 -7.03 -2.07 -11.28
C ASN A 367 -7.36 -1.37 -9.95
N TYR A 368 -7.49 -2.12 -8.84
CA TYR A 368 -7.84 -1.58 -7.52
C TYR A 368 -6.98 -0.38 -7.10
N GLN A 369 -5.66 -0.40 -7.36
CA GLN A 369 -4.72 0.61 -6.83
C GLN A 369 -5.13 2.05 -7.17
N MET A 370 -5.42 2.36 -8.44
CA MET A 370 -5.80 3.73 -8.83
C MET A 370 -7.16 4.16 -8.26
N VAL A 371 -8.05 3.19 -8.00
CA VAL A 371 -9.37 3.40 -7.39
C VAL A 371 -9.22 3.71 -5.91
N ASN A 372 -8.40 2.95 -5.19
CA ASN A 372 -8.09 3.20 -3.79
C ASN A 372 -7.43 4.57 -3.56
N LEU A 373 -6.48 4.96 -4.41
CA LEU A 373 -5.81 6.26 -4.28
C LEU A 373 -6.80 7.42 -4.45
N LEU A 374 -7.72 7.34 -5.44
CA LEU A 374 -8.82 8.29 -5.56
C LEU A 374 -9.77 8.23 -4.35
N LEU A 375 -10.10 7.03 -3.86
CA LEU A 375 -10.96 6.89 -2.69
C LEU A 375 -10.35 7.53 -1.44
N VAL A 376 -9.02 7.44 -1.28
CA VAL A 376 -8.31 8.16 -0.21
C VAL A 376 -8.45 9.67 -0.37
N ASP A 377 -8.26 10.23 -1.57
CA ASP A 377 -8.50 11.66 -1.83
C ASP A 377 -9.92 12.07 -1.41
N VAL A 378 -10.92 11.29 -1.78
CA VAL A 378 -12.33 11.52 -1.44
C VAL A 378 -12.58 11.46 0.07
N ILE A 379 -12.02 10.47 0.76
CA ILE A 379 -12.15 10.37 2.23
C ILE A 379 -11.44 11.53 2.92
N LEU A 380 -10.23 11.91 2.48
CA LEU A 380 -9.47 13.02 3.05
C LEU A 380 -10.19 14.36 2.85
N GLU A 381 -10.82 14.57 1.70
CA GLU A 381 -11.65 15.77 1.46
C GLU A 381 -12.85 15.83 2.41
N ALA A 382 -13.56 14.73 2.61
CA ALA A 382 -14.65 14.68 3.59
C ALA A 382 -14.15 14.91 5.02
N LEU A 383 -12.99 14.34 5.39
CA LEU A 383 -12.35 14.52 6.70
C LEU A 383 -11.84 15.95 6.92
N ALA A 384 -11.46 16.68 5.87
CA ALA A 384 -11.00 18.07 5.96
C ALA A 384 -12.06 19.01 6.58
N HIS A 385 -13.35 18.63 6.55
CA HIS A 385 -14.40 19.35 7.26
C HIS A 385 -14.21 19.31 8.79
N PHE A 386 -13.78 18.17 9.32
CA PHE A 386 -13.58 17.94 10.75
C PHE A 386 -12.18 18.36 11.22
N ILE A 387 -11.19 18.31 10.33
CA ILE A 387 -9.76 18.54 10.63
C ILE A 387 -9.12 19.46 9.57
N PRO A 388 -9.57 20.72 9.43
CA PRO A 388 -9.15 21.60 8.34
C PRO A 388 -7.65 21.92 8.34
N GLU A 389 -6.99 21.89 9.51
CA GLU A 389 -5.57 22.16 9.69
C GLU A 389 -4.64 21.04 9.17
N ARG A 390 -5.20 19.86 8.86
CA ARG A 390 -4.48 18.73 8.24
C ARG A 390 -5.01 18.38 6.85
N ALA A 391 -5.86 19.25 6.30
CA ALA A 391 -6.42 19.07 4.98
C ALA A 391 -5.33 19.11 3.91
N ILE A 392 -5.42 18.18 2.96
CA ILE A 392 -4.56 18.12 1.78
C ILE A 392 -5.42 18.10 0.52
N ALA A 393 -4.95 18.75 -0.54
CA ALA A 393 -5.54 18.65 -1.86
C ALA A 393 -5.35 17.24 -2.45
N HIS A 394 -6.06 16.94 -3.54
CA HIS A 394 -5.99 15.62 -4.15
C HIS A 394 -4.60 15.35 -4.70
N SER A 395 -4.18 14.10 -4.61
CA SER A 395 -2.90 13.64 -5.14
C SER A 395 -3.06 13.09 -6.55
N GLY A 396 -1.92 12.98 -7.24
CA GLY A 396 -1.82 12.14 -8.41
C GLY A 396 -2.08 10.67 -8.07
N ALA A 397 -2.41 9.89 -9.09
CA ALA A 397 -2.66 8.45 -8.96
C ALA A 397 -1.36 7.63 -8.97
N SER A 398 -1.47 6.32 -9.11
CA SER A 398 -0.38 5.42 -9.52
C SER A 398 -0.63 5.00 -10.97
N SER A 399 0.42 4.58 -11.68
CA SER A 399 0.26 3.91 -12.96
C SER A 399 1.14 2.67 -13.05
N ALA A 400 0.60 1.60 -13.61
CA ALA A 400 1.34 0.38 -13.90
C ALA A 400 1.67 0.31 -15.39
N LEU A 401 2.87 -0.16 -15.68
CA LEU A 401 3.40 -0.38 -17.02
C LEU A 401 3.90 -1.82 -17.12
N SER A 402 3.32 -2.59 -18.02
CA SER A 402 3.80 -3.93 -18.37
C SER A 402 4.33 -3.91 -19.79
N ILE A 403 5.52 -4.46 -20.02
CA ILE A 403 6.11 -4.61 -21.36
C ILE A 403 6.46 -6.08 -21.55
N ALA A 404 5.83 -6.71 -22.54
CA ALA A 404 6.17 -8.05 -22.99
C ALA A 404 7.08 -7.96 -24.22
N TRP A 405 8.36 -8.20 -24.00
CA TRP A 405 9.40 -8.17 -25.01
C TRP A 405 9.37 -9.45 -25.86
N SER A 406 9.59 -9.34 -27.18
CA SER A 406 9.47 -10.52 -28.06
C SER A 406 10.51 -11.60 -27.78
N ARG A 407 11.74 -11.23 -27.38
CA ARG A 407 12.81 -12.18 -27.00
C ARG A 407 13.42 -11.85 -25.64
N GLY A 408 13.48 -10.58 -25.26
CA GLY A 408 14.14 -10.14 -24.03
C GLY A 408 15.67 -10.27 -24.10
N ARG A 409 16.36 -9.99 -22.99
CA ARG A 409 17.81 -10.19 -22.89
C ARG A 409 18.13 -11.63 -22.48
N PRO A 410 19.25 -12.21 -22.95
CA PRO A 410 19.67 -13.55 -22.53
C PRO A 410 19.75 -13.67 -21.01
N GLY A 411 19.07 -14.68 -20.45
CA GLY A 411 19.05 -14.94 -19.00
C GLY A 411 18.13 -14.00 -18.19
N GLN A 412 17.39 -13.12 -18.84
CA GLN A 412 16.47 -12.17 -18.19
C GLN A 412 15.01 -12.46 -18.56
N SER A 413 14.09 -11.94 -17.73
CA SER A 413 12.65 -12.03 -17.99
C SER A 413 12.28 -11.31 -19.29
N THR A 414 11.38 -11.91 -20.07
CA THR A 414 10.76 -11.22 -21.21
C THR A 414 9.59 -10.33 -20.80
N MET A 415 9.21 -10.36 -19.52
CA MET A 415 8.18 -9.53 -18.94
C MET A 415 8.81 -8.51 -17.99
N GLN A 416 8.60 -7.24 -18.31
CA GLN A 416 8.92 -6.09 -17.48
C GLN A 416 7.64 -5.56 -16.86
N TYR A 417 7.67 -5.35 -15.55
CA TYR A 417 6.60 -4.70 -14.82
C TYR A 417 7.17 -3.55 -14.01
N GLU A 418 6.52 -2.40 -14.11
CA GLU A 418 6.87 -1.22 -13.36
C GLU A 418 5.63 -0.55 -12.81
N ILE A 419 5.77 0.01 -11.60
CA ILE A 419 4.79 0.93 -11.06
C ILE A 419 5.45 2.28 -10.92
N MET A 420 4.81 3.29 -11.50
CA MET A 420 5.24 4.67 -11.41
C MET A 420 4.34 5.41 -10.43
N GLY A 421 4.98 6.07 -9.47
CA GLY A 421 4.33 7.05 -8.61
C GLY A 421 3.89 8.30 -9.36
N SER A 422 3.48 9.30 -8.59
CA SER A 422 2.99 10.57 -9.10
C SER A 422 3.41 11.68 -8.16
N ALA A 423 2.48 12.34 -7.47
CA ALA A 423 2.78 13.45 -6.58
C ALA A 423 1.65 13.68 -5.58
N TYR A 424 1.97 14.12 -4.36
CA TYR A 424 0.97 14.51 -3.38
C TYR A 424 0.38 15.88 -3.70
N GLY A 425 -0.88 16.10 -3.30
CA GLY A 425 -1.45 17.44 -3.23
C GLY A 425 -0.76 18.31 -2.18
N GLY A 426 -0.83 19.63 -2.34
CA GLY A 426 -0.43 20.59 -1.31
C GLY A 426 -1.34 20.47 -0.08
N GLY A 427 -0.82 20.77 1.10
CA GLY A 427 -1.57 20.73 2.35
C GLY A 427 -1.51 22.05 3.09
N ALA A 428 -2.38 22.20 4.09
CA ALA A 428 -2.31 23.33 5.02
C ALA A 428 -0.93 23.36 5.70
N GLY A 429 -0.08 24.29 5.28
CA GLY A 429 1.26 24.48 5.83
C GLY A 429 2.41 23.85 5.05
N HIS A 430 2.18 23.08 3.98
CA HIS A 430 3.27 22.46 3.22
C HIS A 430 2.94 22.23 1.73
N ASP A 431 3.93 22.39 0.86
CA ASP A 431 3.84 21.96 -0.54
C ASP A 431 3.70 20.42 -0.62
N GLY A 432 3.13 19.93 -1.72
CA GLY A 432 3.00 18.51 -1.99
C GLY A 432 4.33 17.89 -2.44
N THR A 433 4.59 16.66 -2.00
CA THR A 433 5.78 15.91 -2.41
C THR A 433 5.73 15.55 -3.89
N THR A 434 6.81 15.90 -4.61
CA THR A 434 7.00 15.64 -6.05
C THR A 434 7.50 14.21 -6.32
N ALA A 435 7.06 13.61 -7.44
CA ALA A 435 7.61 12.36 -7.98
C ALA A 435 7.71 11.19 -6.97
N THR A 436 6.64 10.92 -6.23
CA THR A 436 6.58 9.88 -5.19
C THR A 436 5.37 8.97 -5.37
N ALA A 437 5.47 7.74 -4.85
CA ALA A 437 4.29 6.93 -4.59
C ALA A 437 3.37 7.68 -3.60
N THR A 438 2.07 7.64 -3.85
CA THR A 438 1.06 8.37 -3.06
C THR A 438 0.25 7.41 -2.20
N HIS A 439 -0.22 7.94 -1.09
CA HIS A 439 -1.09 7.31 -0.10
C HIS A 439 -0.62 5.96 0.43
N LEU A 440 -1.27 4.88 0.02
CA LEU A 440 -1.24 3.54 0.62
C LEU A 440 0.00 2.70 0.22
N SER A 441 0.85 3.26 -0.63
CA SER A 441 1.92 2.56 -1.33
C SER A 441 3.30 2.83 -0.74
N ASN A 442 4.14 1.79 -0.63
CA ASN A 442 5.56 1.87 -0.26
C ASN A 442 6.50 1.73 -1.49
N LEU A 443 5.97 1.90 -2.70
CA LEU A 443 6.66 1.51 -3.92
C LEU A 443 7.86 2.40 -4.22
N HIS A 444 8.91 1.78 -4.70
CA HIS A 444 10.12 2.45 -5.17
C HIS A 444 10.14 2.53 -6.69
N THR A 445 10.81 3.56 -7.20
CA THR A 445 11.05 3.68 -8.64
C THR A 445 12.20 2.77 -9.05
N THR A 446 11.99 1.92 -10.06
CA THR A 446 13.05 1.06 -10.61
C THR A 446 14.21 1.90 -11.18
N PRO A 447 15.47 1.63 -10.82
CA PRO A 447 16.63 2.34 -11.36
C PRO A 447 16.78 2.15 -12.88
N ILE A 448 17.20 3.19 -13.58
CA ILE A 448 17.43 3.16 -15.04
C ILE A 448 18.43 2.06 -15.42
N GLU A 449 19.52 1.92 -14.66
CA GLU A 449 20.56 0.92 -14.91
C GLU A 449 20.00 -0.51 -14.86
N ILE A 450 19.03 -0.78 -13.97
CA ILE A 450 18.35 -2.08 -13.91
C ILE A 450 17.45 -2.27 -15.13
N LEU A 451 16.66 -1.26 -15.50
CA LEU A 451 15.78 -1.33 -16.67
C LEU A 451 16.57 -1.61 -17.96
N GLU A 452 17.65 -0.86 -18.21
CA GLU A 452 18.42 -1.00 -19.44
C GLU A 452 19.30 -2.26 -19.47
N SER A 453 19.73 -2.77 -18.30
CA SER A 453 20.54 -3.98 -18.21
C SER A 453 19.72 -5.27 -18.30
N GLU A 454 18.47 -5.27 -17.83
CA GLU A 454 17.61 -6.45 -17.84
C GLU A 454 16.67 -6.52 -19.05
N TYR A 455 16.26 -5.37 -19.58
CA TYR A 455 15.28 -5.31 -20.67
C TYR A 455 15.84 -4.61 -21.91
N PRO A 456 15.36 -4.96 -23.12
CA PRO A 456 15.78 -4.32 -24.36
C PRO A 456 15.09 -2.96 -24.55
N CYS A 457 15.31 -2.05 -23.60
CA CYS A 457 14.90 -0.64 -23.69
C CYS A 457 16.08 0.30 -23.45
N ARG A 458 15.88 1.56 -23.83
CA ARG A 458 16.71 2.70 -23.42
C ARG A 458 15.80 3.79 -22.85
N ILE A 459 16.18 4.36 -21.71
CA ILE A 459 15.47 5.48 -21.10
C ILE A 459 16.06 6.77 -21.68
N THR A 460 15.36 7.39 -22.63
CA THR A 460 15.85 8.61 -23.29
C THR A 460 15.61 9.87 -22.48
N ARG A 461 14.72 9.80 -21.49
CA ARG A 461 14.40 10.91 -20.58
C ARG A 461 13.79 10.41 -19.28
N PHE A 462 14.21 10.99 -18.16
CA PHE A 462 13.59 10.78 -16.86
C PHE A 462 13.74 12.04 -16.00
N ASP A 463 12.66 12.80 -15.81
CA ASP A 463 12.69 14.05 -15.05
C ASP A 463 11.29 14.43 -14.52
N VAL A 464 11.23 15.51 -13.74
CA VAL A 464 9.98 16.13 -13.27
C VAL A 464 9.45 17.11 -14.32
N VAL A 465 8.13 17.23 -14.42
CA VAL A 465 7.47 18.12 -15.38
C VAL A 465 7.25 19.49 -14.74
N PRO A 466 7.89 20.58 -15.20
CA PRO A 466 7.61 21.92 -14.72
C PRO A 466 6.12 22.27 -14.88
N ASP A 467 5.60 23.14 -14.03
CA ASP A 467 4.22 23.63 -14.06
C ASP A 467 3.14 22.55 -13.88
N SER A 468 3.51 21.32 -13.52
CA SER A 468 2.55 20.22 -13.38
C SER A 468 1.83 20.20 -12.03
N GLY A 469 2.45 20.76 -10.98
CA GLY A 469 1.81 20.94 -9.69
C GLY A 469 0.71 22.00 -9.74
N GLY A 470 -0.42 21.72 -9.09
CA GLY A 470 -1.50 22.68 -8.95
C GLY A 470 -1.04 23.90 -8.15
N ALA A 471 -1.32 25.09 -8.68
CA ALA A 471 -0.99 26.35 -8.02
C ALA A 471 -1.82 26.51 -6.73
N GLY A 472 -1.22 27.01 -5.67
CA GLY A 472 -1.88 27.30 -4.40
C GLY A 472 -0.95 28.09 -3.50
N GLN A 473 -1.46 28.54 -2.35
CA GLN A 473 -0.61 29.02 -1.27
C GLN A 473 0.50 28.00 -0.99
N TRP A 474 0.10 26.73 -0.97
CA TRP A 474 1.00 25.58 -1.06
C TRP A 474 0.75 24.82 -2.36
N ARG A 475 1.81 24.62 -3.13
CA ARG A 475 1.79 24.03 -4.48
C ARG A 475 1.65 22.51 -4.37
N GLY A 476 0.89 21.90 -5.26
CA GLY A 476 0.91 20.44 -5.42
C GLY A 476 2.27 19.93 -5.93
N GLY A 477 2.63 18.69 -5.61
CA GLY A 477 3.87 18.10 -6.11
C GLY A 477 3.84 17.94 -7.64
N LEU A 478 5.03 17.91 -8.25
CA LEU A 478 5.15 17.84 -9.71
C LEU A 478 5.02 16.40 -10.23
N ALA A 479 4.45 16.27 -11.42
CA ALA A 479 4.39 15.04 -12.18
C ALA A 479 5.79 14.55 -12.56
N LEU A 480 5.92 13.22 -12.63
CA LEU A 480 7.08 12.52 -13.15
C LEU A 480 6.84 12.17 -14.63
N ARG A 481 7.90 12.22 -15.46
CA ARG A 481 7.84 11.66 -16.81
C ARG A 481 9.03 10.76 -17.13
N ARG A 482 8.77 9.73 -17.93
CA ARG A 482 9.77 8.83 -18.47
C ARG A 482 9.51 8.54 -19.94
N GLU A 483 10.56 8.63 -20.76
CA GLU A 483 10.54 8.26 -22.17
C GLU A 483 11.34 6.98 -22.39
N TYR A 484 10.74 6.04 -23.10
CA TYR A 484 11.36 4.77 -23.48
C TYR A 484 11.58 4.75 -24.98
N GLU A 485 12.75 4.27 -25.40
CA GLU A 485 13.02 3.75 -26.73
C GLU A 485 13.06 2.22 -26.65
N LEU A 486 12.30 1.55 -27.51
CA LEU A 486 12.30 0.10 -27.60
C LEU A 486 13.48 -0.35 -28.48
N LEU A 487 14.28 -1.29 -27.99
CA LEU A 487 15.37 -1.90 -28.76
C LEU A 487 14.93 -3.23 -29.40
N GLU A 488 13.70 -3.64 -29.14
CA GLU A 488 13.06 -4.84 -29.65
C GLU A 488 11.55 -4.61 -29.78
N ASP A 489 10.88 -5.33 -30.68
CA ASP A 489 9.42 -5.40 -30.74
C ASP A 489 8.83 -5.83 -29.39
N ALA A 490 7.77 -5.14 -28.96
CA ALA A 490 7.13 -5.43 -27.69
C ALA A 490 5.65 -5.09 -27.67
N THR A 491 4.92 -5.80 -26.81
CA THR A 491 3.58 -5.40 -26.39
C THR A 491 3.69 -4.53 -25.15
N VAL A 492 3.26 -3.27 -25.23
CA VAL A 492 3.21 -2.32 -24.12
C VAL A 492 1.78 -2.20 -23.61
N ILE A 493 1.60 -2.40 -22.30
CA ILE A 493 0.32 -2.28 -21.62
C ILE A 493 0.48 -1.22 -20.54
N ARG A 494 -0.30 -0.14 -20.62
CA ARG A 494 -0.29 0.89 -19.58
C ARG A 494 -1.67 1.01 -18.93
N ARG A 495 -1.65 1.00 -17.59
CA ARG A 495 -2.82 1.25 -16.74
C ARG A 495 -2.63 2.54 -15.96
N PHE A 496 -3.49 3.51 -16.18
CA PHE A 496 -3.40 4.85 -15.59
C PHE A 496 -4.75 5.56 -15.62
N ASN A 497 -4.87 6.63 -14.81
CA ASN A 497 -6.06 7.47 -14.63
C ASN A 497 -5.64 8.94 -14.49
N LYS A 498 -6.61 9.85 -14.24
CA LYS A 498 -6.43 11.30 -14.03
C LYS A 498 -6.06 12.05 -15.32
N ILE A 499 -6.65 11.62 -16.44
CA ILE A 499 -6.54 12.26 -17.76
C ILE A 499 -7.65 13.29 -17.93
N LYS A 500 -8.91 12.89 -17.67
CA LYS A 500 -10.10 13.74 -17.82
C LYS A 500 -10.38 14.48 -16.51
N PHE A 501 -10.18 13.82 -15.37
CA PHE A 501 -10.31 14.39 -14.04
C PHE A 501 -8.93 14.45 -13.36
N PRO A 502 -8.14 15.52 -13.59
CA PRO A 502 -6.86 15.68 -12.91
C PRO A 502 -7.08 15.91 -11.40
N PRO A 503 -6.04 15.75 -10.57
CA PRO A 503 -6.16 15.95 -9.12
C PRO A 503 -6.66 17.36 -8.78
N ALA A 504 -7.78 17.43 -8.07
CA ALA A 504 -8.42 18.67 -7.68
C ALA A 504 -7.59 19.46 -6.66
N GLY A 505 -7.63 20.79 -6.77
CA GLY A 505 -7.14 21.67 -5.71
C GLY A 505 -8.14 21.78 -4.56
N LEU A 506 -7.68 22.25 -3.41
CA LEU A 506 -8.52 22.42 -2.21
C LEU A 506 -8.40 23.85 -1.67
N ALA A 507 -9.44 24.34 -1.01
CA ALA A 507 -9.47 25.65 -0.34
C ALA A 507 -9.01 26.84 -1.23
N GLY A 508 -9.34 26.81 -2.52
CA GLY A 508 -8.98 27.85 -3.51
C GLY A 508 -7.76 27.53 -4.37
N GLY A 509 -7.04 26.45 -4.06
CA GLY A 509 -5.96 25.94 -4.90
C GLY A 509 -6.47 25.40 -6.24
N LYS A 510 -5.56 25.32 -7.22
CA LYS A 510 -5.85 24.88 -8.58
C LYS A 510 -5.54 23.40 -8.77
N ALA A 511 -6.18 22.79 -9.75
CA ALA A 511 -5.90 21.40 -10.11
C ALA A 511 -4.45 21.20 -10.60
N GLY A 512 -3.91 20.01 -10.37
CA GLY A 512 -2.65 19.57 -10.98
C GLY A 512 -2.81 19.29 -12.48
N SER A 513 -1.70 19.04 -13.16
CA SER A 513 -1.75 18.63 -14.57
C SER A 513 -2.26 17.20 -14.72
N PRO A 514 -2.94 16.87 -15.83
CA PRO A 514 -3.39 15.52 -16.11
C PRO A 514 -2.21 14.56 -16.40
N ALA A 515 -2.46 13.27 -16.19
CA ALA A 515 -1.57 12.22 -16.67
C ALA A 515 -1.58 12.14 -18.20
N ARG A 516 -0.49 11.64 -18.80
CA ARG A 516 -0.36 11.54 -20.26
C ARG A 516 0.38 10.28 -20.66
N PHE A 517 -0.14 9.57 -21.67
CA PHE A 517 0.57 8.49 -22.37
C PHE A 517 0.66 8.86 -23.84
N VAL A 518 1.84 8.77 -24.44
CA VAL A 518 2.05 9.02 -25.86
C VAL A 518 2.82 7.85 -26.44
N VAL A 519 2.32 7.25 -27.52
CA VAL A 519 3.00 6.18 -28.26
C VAL A 519 3.51 6.72 -29.59
N ARG A 520 4.54 6.07 -30.15
CA ARG A 520 5.22 6.47 -31.39
C ARG A 520 5.73 7.93 -31.34
N LEU A 521 6.26 8.31 -30.17
CA LEU A 521 6.67 9.67 -29.82
C LEU A 521 7.77 10.20 -30.76
N GLY A 522 7.52 11.35 -31.38
CA GLY A 522 8.44 12.01 -32.32
C GLY A 522 8.36 11.48 -33.75
N THR A 523 7.28 10.77 -34.10
CA THR A 523 7.00 10.30 -35.47
C THR A 523 5.74 10.96 -36.02
N GLU A 524 5.45 10.78 -37.31
CA GLU A 524 4.18 11.25 -37.91
C GLU A 524 2.95 10.52 -37.37
N GLU A 525 3.14 9.34 -36.74
CA GLU A 525 2.08 8.52 -36.14
C GLU A 525 1.95 8.73 -34.61
N GLU A 526 2.51 9.82 -34.07
CA GLU A 526 2.43 10.13 -32.64
C GLU A 526 0.98 10.20 -32.16
N PHE A 527 0.67 9.44 -31.11
CA PHE A 527 -0.70 9.34 -30.59
C PHE A 527 -0.74 9.44 -29.07
N LYS A 528 -1.47 10.44 -28.56
CA LYS A 528 -1.82 10.55 -27.14
C LYS A 528 -3.02 9.63 -26.84
N THR A 529 -2.83 8.66 -25.96
CA THR A 529 -3.87 7.66 -25.69
C THR A 529 -4.97 8.22 -24.79
N PRO A 530 -6.26 7.85 -25.03
CA PRO A 530 -7.38 8.39 -24.28
C PRO A 530 -7.63 7.65 -22.95
N ALA A 531 -7.08 6.45 -22.78
CA ALA A 531 -7.29 5.60 -21.62
C ALA A 531 -6.17 4.54 -21.49
N SER A 532 -6.28 3.72 -20.46
CA SER A 532 -5.50 2.49 -20.28
C SER A 532 -5.72 1.55 -21.47
N ALA A 533 -4.64 1.03 -22.05
CA ALA A 533 -4.71 0.23 -23.28
C ALA A 533 -3.45 -0.60 -23.53
N ARG A 534 -3.54 -1.48 -24.52
CA ARG A 534 -2.48 -2.34 -25.06
C ARG A 534 -2.03 -1.81 -26.42
N PHE A 535 -0.73 -1.78 -26.66
CA PHE A 535 -0.12 -1.31 -27.90
C PHE A 535 0.98 -2.27 -28.35
N GLU A 536 0.98 -2.61 -29.64
CA GLU A 536 2.10 -3.30 -30.27
C GLU A 536 3.04 -2.26 -30.85
N LEU A 537 4.27 -2.23 -30.35
CA LEU A 537 5.30 -1.28 -30.76
C LEU A 537 6.51 -2.03 -31.35
N LYS A 538 7.21 -1.35 -32.25
CA LYS A 538 8.36 -1.88 -32.99
C LYS A 538 9.68 -1.37 -32.42
N ALA A 539 10.75 -2.13 -32.66
CA ALA A 539 12.10 -1.67 -32.36
C ALA A 539 12.37 -0.30 -33.02
N GLY A 540 12.96 0.62 -32.26
CA GLY A 540 13.21 2.02 -32.62
C GLY A 540 12.05 2.98 -32.32
N GLU A 541 10.83 2.48 -32.07
CA GLU A 541 9.73 3.34 -31.63
C GLU A 541 9.91 3.77 -30.17
N ARG A 542 9.31 4.92 -29.83
CA ARG A 542 9.37 5.49 -28.49
C ARG A 542 7.99 5.72 -27.90
N PHE A 543 7.89 5.69 -26.58
CA PHE A 543 6.70 6.14 -25.86
C PHE A 543 7.06 7.01 -24.64
N LEU A 544 6.13 7.87 -24.25
CA LEU A 544 6.19 8.72 -23.07
C LEU A 544 5.14 8.27 -22.06
N ALA A 545 5.57 8.01 -20.83
CA ALA A 545 4.70 7.81 -19.69
C ALA A 545 4.87 8.97 -18.70
N GLN A 546 3.81 9.74 -18.49
CA GLN A 546 3.77 10.87 -17.56
C GLN A 546 2.65 10.67 -16.53
N SER A 547 2.96 10.90 -15.26
CA SER A 547 1.99 10.88 -14.16
C SER A 547 1.17 12.18 -14.11
N ALA A 548 0.22 12.27 -13.17
CA ALA A 548 -0.44 13.54 -12.87
C ALA A 548 0.42 14.37 -11.89
N GLY A 549 0.17 15.68 -11.82
CA GLY A 549 0.68 16.50 -10.71
C GLY A 549 -0.34 16.54 -9.58
N GLY A 550 0.07 16.83 -8.35
CA GLY A 550 -0.86 17.02 -7.23
C GLY A 550 -1.64 18.33 -7.34
N GLY A 551 -2.82 18.40 -6.73
CA GLY A 551 -3.59 19.64 -6.60
C GLY A 551 -2.92 20.64 -5.66
N GLY A 552 -3.15 21.94 -5.87
CA GLY A 552 -2.70 22.99 -4.96
C GLY A 552 -3.66 23.19 -3.78
N TYR A 553 -3.16 23.74 -2.68
CA TYR A 553 -3.96 24.12 -1.52
C TYR A 553 -3.91 25.62 -1.29
N GLY A 554 -5.05 26.23 -1.01
CA GLY A 554 -5.15 27.65 -0.67
C GLY A 554 -5.03 28.56 -1.89
N ASP A 555 -5.33 29.84 -1.70
CA ASP A 555 -5.25 30.86 -2.75
C ASP A 555 -3.81 31.02 -3.27
N PRO A 556 -3.53 30.79 -4.57
CA PRO A 556 -2.20 31.01 -5.16
C PRO A 556 -1.62 32.40 -4.91
N ALA A 557 -2.46 33.43 -4.79
CA ALA A 557 -2.01 34.80 -4.51
C ALA A 557 -1.39 34.96 -3.11
N LYS A 558 -1.59 33.99 -2.21
CA LYS A 558 -0.99 33.95 -0.87
C LYS A 558 0.30 33.14 -0.81
N ARG A 559 0.79 32.61 -1.94
CA ARG A 559 2.07 31.91 -1.97
C ARG A 559 3.18 32.86 -1.54
N ASP A 560 4.00 32.39 -0.61
CA ASP A 560 5.16 33.13 -0.13
C ASP A 560 6.12 33.47 -1.29
N ALA A 561 6.61 34.70 -1.33
CA ALA A 561 7.43 35.19 -2.44
C ALA A 561 8.78 34.47 -2.53
N GLU A 562 9.39 34.10 -1.39
CA GLU A 562 10.64 33.33 -1.35
C GLU A 562 10.41 31.90 -1.82
N ALA A 563 9.29 31.28 -1.42
CA ALA A 563 8.89 29.96 -1.91
C ALA A 563 8.66 29.95 -3.44
N HIS A 564 8.03 30.99 -3.99
CA HIS A 564 7.86 31.14 -5.43
C HIS A 564 9.18 31.37 -6.17
N ALA A 565 10.05 32.23 -5.63
CA ALA A 565 11.39 32.46 -6.20
C ALA A 565 12.22 31.17 -6.22
N ARG A 566 12.12 30.34 -5.17
CA ARG A 566 12.74 29.02 -5.12
C ARG A 566 12.16 28.07 -6.17
N ASP A 567 10.83 28.03 -6.35
CA ASP A 567 10.23 27.20 -7.41
C ASP A 567 10.75 27.59 -8.82
N LEU A 568 10.93 28.88 -9.09
CA LEU A 568 11.50 29.36 -10.36
C LEU A 568 12.98 28.96 -10.50
N ALA A 569 13.76 29.11 -9.43
CA ALA A 569 15.19 28.76 -9.42
C ALA A 569 15.42 27.25 -9.62
N GLU A 570 14.57 26.41 -9.03
CA GLU A 570 14.59 24.94 -9.17
C GLU A 570 13.92 24.45 -10.45
N GLY A 571 13.33 25.34 -11.26
CA GLY A 571 12.62 24.99 -12.50
C GLY A 571 11.30 24.23 -12.29
N TYR A 572 10.72 24.32 -11.10
CA TYR A 572 9.42 23.71 -10.76
C TYR A 572 8.24 24.44 -11.41
N VAL A 573 8.39 25.75 -11.59
CA VAL A 573 7.44 26.63 -12.28
C VAL A 573 8.20 27.40 -13.35
N THR A 574 7.55 27.69 -14.49
CA THR A 574 8.14 28.53 -15.54
C THR A 574 7.63 29.97 -15.45
N THR A 575 8.38 30.92 -16.01
CA THR A 575 8.04 32.36 -15.98
C THR A 575 6.74 32.71 -16.70
N ASN A 576 6.19 31.78 -17.50
CA ASN A 576 5.01 32.02 -18.33
C ASN A 576 3.69 31.67 -17.61
N LYS A 577 3.74 31.12 -16.40
CA LYS A 577 2.57 30.73 -15.63
C LYS A 577 2.40 31.67 -14.43
N GLN A 578 1.52 32.67 -14.60
CA GLN A 578 1.09 33.57 -13.52
C GLN A 578 -0.07 32.97 -12.74
#